data_AF-W1XDI3-F1
#
_entry.id   AF-W1XDI3-F1
#
_cell.length_a   1.000
_cell.length_b   1.000
_cell.length_c   1.000
_cell.angle_alpha   90.00
_cell.angle_beta   90.00
_cell.angle_gamma   90.00
#
_symmetry.space_group_name_H-M   'P 1'
#
loop_
_entity.id
_entity.type
_entity.pdbx_description
1 polymer ?
#
loop_
_entity_poly.entity_id
_entity_poly.type
_entity_poly.pdbx_seq_one_letter_code
_entity_poly.pdbx_strand_id
1 'polypeptide(L)' 'LAKTYKSKKAYFLVNGSSGGNLSAIFTCFNEGDEVIIERNCHKSIYNGAILRKLKVSYIEPIIDSEHGIFLPP' A
#
# COMPACT_ATOMS: atom_id res chain seq x y z
N LEU A 1 7.72 -20.69 -5.21
CA LEU A 1 6.90 -19.49 -4.97
C LEU A 1 6.80 -18.59 -6.20
N ALA A 2 7.87 -17.92 -6.64
CA ALA A 2 7.82 -16.98 -7.78
C ALA A 2 7.29 -17.62 -9.09
N LYS A 3 7.79 -18.81 -9.46
CA LYS A 3 7.28 -19.59 -10.60
C LYS A 3 5.79 -19.92 -10.49
N THR A 4 5.34 -20.28 -9.29
CA THR A 4 3.94 -20.64 -9.00
C THR A 4 3.00 -19.46 -9.20
N TYR A 5 3.38 -18.28 -8.68
CA TYR A 5 2.60 -17.05 -8.76
C TYR A 5 2.90 -16.21 -10.01
N LYS A 6 3.69 -16.75 -10.96
CA LYS A 6 4.10 -16.07 -12.20
C LYS A 6 4.70 -14.67 -11.96
N SER A 7 5.53 -14.52 -10.92
CA SER A 7 6.19 -13.27 -10.56
C SER A 7 7.70 -13.31 -10.83
N LYS A 8 8.34 -12.15 -11.00
CA LYS A 8 9.81 -12.04 -11.18
C LYS A 8 10.57 -12.51 -9.93
N LYS A 9 10.07 -12.15 -8.74
CA LYS A 9 10.60 -12.56 -7.43
C LYS A 9 9.44 -12.76 -6.46
N ALA A 10 9.65 -13.57 -5.43
CA ALA A 10 8.70 -13.77 -4.35
C ALA A 10 9.48 -14.04 -3.05
N TYR A 11 9.00 -13.47 -1.95
CA TYR A 11 9.70 -13.45 -0.67
C TYR A 11 8.79 -14.00 0.43
N PHE A 12 9.34 -14.78 1.34
CA PHE A 12 8.63 -15.15 2.57
C PHE A 12 8.66 -13.99 3.55
N LEU A 13 7.50 -13.66 4.11
CA LEU A 13 7.35 -12.59 5.10
C LEU A 13 7.01 -13.23 6.46
N VAL A 14 7.79 -12.91 7.48
CA VAL A 14 7.57 -13.41 8.86
C VAL A 14 6.81 -12.42 9.74
N ASN A 15 6.67 -11.16 9.31
CA ASN A 15 5.96 -10.08 10.02
C ASN A 15 4.62 -9.72 9.36
N GLY A 16 4.01 -10.69 8.68
CA GLY A 16 2.75 -10.52 7.95
C GLY A 16 2.80 -9.52 6.79
N SER A 17 1.63 -9.21 6.23
CA SER A 17 1.49 -8.24 5.13
C SER A 17 1.89 -6.82 5.52
N SER A 18 1.74 -6.45 6.80
CA SER A 18 2.17 -5.13 7.30
C SER A 18 3.67 -4.92 7.13
N GLY A 19 4.49 -5.91 7.52
CA GLY A 19 5.94 -5.86 7.27
C GLY A 19 6.27 -5.85 5.78
N GLY A 20 5.53 -6.60 4.95
CA GLY A 20 5.68 -6.59 3.50
C GLY A 20 5.44 -5.21 2.87
N ASN A 21 4.37 -4.53 3.27
CA ASN A 21 4.05 -3.19 2.78
C ASN A 21 5.12 -2.16 3.15
N LEU A 22 5.62 -2.20 4.40
CA LEU A 22 6.71 -1.33 4.82
C LEU A 22 7.98 -1.61 4.01
N SER A 23 8.36 -2.87 3.81
CA SER A 23 9.50 -3.25 2.97
C SER A 23 9.35 -2.75 1.54
N ALA A 24 8.16 -2.86 0.95
CA ALA A 24 7.88 -2.35 -0.40
C ALA A 24 8.05 -0.83 -0.48
N ILE A 25 7.45 -0.08 0.45
CA ILE A 25 7.54 1.39 0.49
C ILE A 25 9.00 1.85 0.64
N PHE A 26 9.75 1.28 1.58
CA PHE A 26 11.14 1.66 1.83
C PHE A 26 12.10 1.23 0.70
N THR A 27 11.73 0.22 -0.09
CA THR A 27 12.51 -0.19 -1.26
C THR A 27 12.24 0.71 -2.47
N CYS A 28 11.00 1.15 -2.65
CA CYS A 28 10.57 1.89 -3.85
C CYS A 28 10.78 3.40 -3.78
N PHE A 29 10.79 4.00 -2.58
CA PHE A 29 10.75 5.46 -2.44
C PHE A 29 11.91 6.02 -1.62
N ASN A 30 12.31 7.24 -1.96
CA ASN A 30 13.17 8.11 -1.18
C ASN A 30 12.38 9.04 -0.25
N GLU A 31 13.09 9.73 0.67
CA GLU A 31 12.43 10.70 1.56
C GLU A 31 11.92 11.87 0.73
N GLY A 32 10.65 12.25 0.91
CA GLY A 32 10.06 13.37 0.18
C GLY A 32 9.58 13.07 -1.24
N ASP A 33 9.74 11.82 -1.71
CA ASP A 33 9.16 11.37 -2.99
C ASP A 33 7.63 11.43 -2.94
N GLU A 34 7.02 11.50 -4.13
CA GLU A 34 5.58 11.51 -4.30
C GLU A 34 5.02 10.09 -4.49
N VAL A 35 3.86 9.84 -3.87
CA VAL A 35 3.15 8.56 -3.96
C VAL A 35 1.65 8.79 -4.09
N ILE A 36 1.02 7.95 -4.92
CA ILE A 36 -0.44 7.89 -5.03
C ILE A 36 -0.93 6.75 -4.13
N ILE A 37 -1.85 7.06 -3.21
CA ILE A 37 -2.38 6.11 -2.24
C ILE A 37 -3.92 6.08 -2.31
N GLU A 38 -4.50 4.89 -2.34
CA GLU A 38 -5.95 4.72 -2.15
C GLU A 38 -6.35 5.14 -0.74
N ARG A 39 -7.35 6.02 -0.61
CA ARG A 39 -7.79 6.53 0.69
C ARG A 39 -8.34 5.43 1.62
N ASN A 40 -8.84 4.34 1.08
CA ASN A 40 -9.29 3.18 1.84
C ASN A 40 -8.21 2.10 2.02
N CYS A 41 -6.93 2.42 1.84
CA CYS A 41 -5.85 1.45 2.03
C CYS A 41 -5.66 1.06 3.52
N HIS A 42 -4.99 -0.07 3.74
CA HIS A 42 -4.68 -0.54 5.10
C HIS A 42 -3.70 0.40 5.83
N LYS A 43 -3.87 0.59 7.15
CA LYS A 43 -3.06 1.47 8.00
C LYS A 43 -1.54 1.32 7.86
N SER A 44 -1.04 0.14 7.46
CA SER A 44 0.39 -0.08 7.24
C SER A 44 0.97 0.74 6.09
N ILE A 45 0.15 1.08 5.08
CA ILE A 45 0.55 1.95 3.97
C ILE A 45 0.71 3.40 4.47
N TYR A 46 -0.28 3.91 5.22
CA TYR A 46 -0.20 5.20 5.88
C TYR A 46 1.03 5.32 6.79
N ASN A 47 1.27 4.32 7.63
CA ASN A 47 2.43 4.29 8.52
C ASN A 47 3.74 4.32 7.71
N GLY A 48 3.83 3.57 6.62
CA GLY A 48 5.00 3.57 5.74
C GLY A 48 5.25 4.94 5.09
N ALA A 49 4.19 5.57 4.57
CA ALA A 49 4.27 6.90 3.96
C ALA A 49 4.71 7.98 4.97
N ILE A 50 4.17 7.92 6.20
CA ILE A 50 4.57 8.82 7.30
C ILE A 50 6.04 8.61 7.66
N LEU A 51 6.46 7.36 7.89
CA LEU A 51 7.85 7.04 8.28
C LEU A 51 8.85 7.41 7.18
N ARG A 52 8.46 7.30 5.91
CA ARG A 52 9.28 7.68 4.75
C ARG A 52 9.13 9.16 4.36
N LYS A 53 8.30 9.94 5.08
CA LYS A 53 7.97 11.35 4.81
C LYS A 53 7.60 11.61 3.34
N LEU A 54 6.76 10.73 2.79
CA LEU A 54 6.30 10.84 1.41
C LEU A 54 5.28 11.97 1.25
N LYS A 55 5.27 12.58 0.07
CA LYS A 55 4.21 13.49 -0.36
C LYS A 55 3.09 12.67 -0.96
N VAL A 56 1.92 12.67 -0.31
CA VAL A 56 0.82 11.76 -0.68
C VAL A 56 -0.24 12.49 -1.48
N SER A 57 -0.59 11.92 -2.63
CA SER A 57 -1.82 12.24 -3.36
C SER A 57 -2.81 11.09 -3.19
N TYR A 58 -4.07 11.40 -2.90
CA TYR A 58 -5.08 10.38 -2.60
C TYR A 58 -5.95 10.06 -3.81
N ILE A 59 -6.27 8.77 -3.98
CA ILE A 59 -7.42 8.31 -4.76
C ILE A 59 -8.58 8.20 -3.78
N GLU A 60 -9.60 9.05 -3.94
CA GLU A 60 -10.79 9.02 -3.09
C GLU A 60 -11.61 7.75 -3.33
N PRO A 61 -12.24 7.20 -2.29
CA PRO A 61 -13.00 5.97 -2.43
C PRO A 61 -14.37 6.25 -3.05
N ILE A 62 -14.89 5.29 -3.80
CA ILE A 62 -16.29 5.29 -4.19
C ILE A 62 -17.06 4.64 -3.04
N ILE A 63 -18.10 5.30 -2.55
CA ILE A 63 -18.95 4.79 -1.46
C ILE A 63 -20.34 4.54 -2.03
N ASP A 64 -20.84 3.32 -1.83
CA ASP A 64 -22.26 3.04 -2.03
C ASP A 64 -23.07 3.79 -0.97
N SER A 65 -23.83 4.81 -1.39
CA SER A 65 -24.60 5.66 -0.49
C SER A 65 -25.79 4.96 0.17
N GLU A 66 -26.29 3.87 -0.43
CA GLU A 66 -27.44 3.13 0.11
C GLU A 66 -26.99 2.18 1.23
N HIS A 67 -25.86 1.51 1.04
CA HIS A 67 -25.37 0.48 1.95
C HIS A 67 -24.17 0.92 2.82
N GLY A 68 -23.57 2.08 2.54
CA GLY A 68 -22.44 2.63 3.30
C GLY A 68 -21.13 1.86 3.13
N ILE A 69 -20.98 1.13 2.03
CA ILE A 69 -19.83 0.22 1.79
C ILE A 69 -18.85 0.88 0.81
N PHE A 70 -17.56 0.62 1.04
CA PHE A 70 -16.52 1.01 0.09
C PHE A 70 -16.57 0.14 -1.16
N LEU A 71 -16.58 0.79 -2.30
CA LEU A 71 -16.40 0.17 -3.61
C LEU A 71 -14.95 0.39 -4.07
N PRO A 72 -14.43 -0.51 -4.92
CA PRO A 72 -13.17 -0.27 -5.60
C PRO A 72 -13.21 1.06 -6.36
N PRO A 73 -12.11 1.84 -6.36
CA PRO A 73 -12.02 3.09 -7.12
C PRO A 73 -12.06 2.87 -8.64
#